data_AF-A0A938MC30-F1
#
_entry.id   AF-A0A938MC30-F1
#
_cell.length_a   1.000
_cell.length_b   1.000
_cell.length_c   1.000
_cell.angle_alpha   90.00
_cell.angle_beta   90.00
_cell.angle_gamma   90.00
#
_symmetry.space_group_name_H-M   'P 1'
#
loop_
_entity.id
_entity.type
_entity.pdbx_description
1 polymer ?
#
loop_
_entity_poly.entity_id
_entity_poly.type
_entity_poly.pdbx_seq_one_letter_code
_entity_poly.pdbx_strand_id
1 'polypeptide(L)'
;MLMLCSLDGKKFSHSRPACQAHCPVLVDFLPARRYHGPRVWNDLRSDLIVRESANVIEIDGSFGEGGGQILRTALALSCITEKPFRLFNIRAKRDKPGLRPQHTRCVTAAAAISDAKTRGASVGSSEIEFAPGALRPGDYRFDIGTAGSTCLVLQTVFYPLAFAGGESSVTIIGGTHNPFAPCYHYLEQQWGVFMRRLGFELELHMERAGFFPLGGGEIRARIRPVGPAAVP
;
A
#
# COMPACT_ATOMS: atom_id res chain seq x y z
N MET A 1 -45.44 -23.37 10.45
CA MET A 1 -45.53 -24.84 10.38
C MET A 1 -44.16 -25.38 10.77
N LEU A 2 -44.06 -25.86 12.02
CA LEU A 2 -42.85 -26.41 12.62
C LEU A 2 -42.46 -27.74 11.98
N MET A 3 -41.16 -28.04 11.95
CA MET A 3 -40.70 -29.35 12.40
C MET A 3 -39.39 -29.18 13.18
N LEU A 4 -39.52 -29.29 14.50
CA LEU A 4 -38.44 -29.56 15.44
C LEU A 4 -38.10 -31.05 15.35
N CYS A 5 -36.81 -31.38 15.45
CA CYS A 5 -36.40 -32.60 16.11
C CYS A 5 -35.45 -32.21 17.25
N SER A 6 -35.90 -32.57 18.45
CA SER A 6 -35.32 -32.31 19.77
C SER A 6 -34.48 -33.50 20.17
N LEU A 7 -33.34 -33.28 20.81
CA LEU A 7 -32.87 -34.11 21.93
C LEU A 7 -32.17 -33.20 22.96
N ASP A 8 -32.87 -33.00 24.07
CA ASP A 8 -32.44 -33.04 25.47
C ASP A 8 -31.12 -32.36 25.84
N GLY A 9 -31.06 -31.35 26.70
CA GLY A 9 -31.84 -31.17 27.91
C GLY A 9 -30.88 -31.12 29.10
N LYS A 10 -30.40 -29.93 29.45
CA LYS A 10 -29.88 -29.60 30.80
C LYS A 10 -29.77 -28.08 30.98
N LYS A 11 -30.79 -27.56 31.68
CA LYS A 11 -30.91 -26.34 32.48
C LYS A 11 -29.71 -25.37 32.46
N PHE A 12 -29.92 -24.15 31.95
CA PHE A 12 -29.12 -22.98 32.32
C PHE A 12 -29.94 -22.11 33.29
N SER A 13 -29.68 -22.25 34.59
CA SER A 13 -30.09 -21.30 35.62
C SER A 13 -29.07 -20.16 35.71
N HIS A 14 -29.58 -18.94 35.87
CA HIS A 14 -28.81 -17.73 36.10
C HIS A 14 -27.95 -17.82 37.38
N SER A 15 -26.66 -17.49 37.26
CA SER A 15 -25.92 -16.72 38.27
C SER A 15 -24.52 -16.39 37.73
N ARG A 16 -24.21 -15.10 37.58
CA ARG A 16 -22.81 -14.66 37.52
C ARG A 16 -22.15 -14.99 38.86
N PRO A 17 -20.87 -15.37 38.84
CA PRO A 17 -19.95 -14.74 39.77
C PRO A 17 -18.72 -14.18 39.05
N ALA A 18 -18.26 -13.05 39.58
CA ALA A 18 -16.92 -12.55 39.37
C ALA A 18 -15.90 -13.62 39.78
N CYS A 19 -14.84 -13.78 38.98
CA CYS A 19 -13.66 -14.51 39.41
C CYS A 19 -12.42 -13.74 38.93
N GLN A 20 -11.93 -12.88 39.82
CA GLN A 20 -10.51 -12.56 39.88
C GLN A 20 -9.79 -13.84 40.28
N ALA A 21 -8.97 -14.40 39.40
CA ALA A 21 -7.86 -15.26 39.78
C ALA A 21 -6.91 -15.40 38.59
N HIS A 22 -5.63 -15.19 38.86
CA HIS A 22 -4.50 -15.51 38.00
C HIS A 22 -4.66 -16.85 37.30
N CYS A 23 -4.42 -16.87 35.99
CA CYS A 23 -4.20 -18.09 35.22
C CYS A 23 -2.82 -18.01 34.55
N PRO A 24 -1.77 -18.58 35.17
CA PRO A 24 -0.49 -18.77 34.50
C PRO A 24 -0.56 -20.12 33.78
N VAL A 25 -0.88 -20.12 32.50
CA VAL A 25 -0.83 -21.34 31.68
C VAL A 25 -0.15 -21.04 30.35
N LEU A 26 1.10 -21.51 30.30
CA LEU A 26 1.88 -21.92 29.13
C LEU A 26 1.97 -20.95 27.95
N VAL A 27 2.95 -20.06 28.07
CA VAL A 27 3.95 -19.86 27.02
C VAL A 27 4.70 -21.19 26.87
N ASP A 28 4.49 -21.90 25.77
CA ASP A 28 5.38 -22.92 25.17
C ASP A 28 4.52 -23.94 24.42
N PHE A 29 4.30 -23.71 23.11
CA PHE A 29 4.15 -24.78 22.11
C PHE A 29 4.06 -24.18 20.70
N LEU A 30 5.17 -23.64 20.21
CA LEU A 30 5.49 -23.66 18.78
C LEU A 30 7.01 -23.86 18.68
N PRO A 31 7.51 -25.03 18.26
CA PRO A 31 8.92 -25.14 17.95
C PRO A 31 9.22 -24.17 16.81
N ALA A 32 10.24 -23.33 16.99
CA ALA A 32 10.83 -22.51 15.95
C ALA A 32 11.29 -23.42 14.79
N ARG A 33 10.37 -23.77 13.90
CA ARG A 33 10.73 -24.28 12.59
C ARG A 33 11.40 -23.10 11.90
N ARG A 34 12.72 -23.17 11.77
CA ARG A 34 13.43 -22.45 10.71
C ARG A 34 12.66 -22.73 9.43
N TYR A 35 11.98 -21.70 8.92
CA TYR A 35 11.34 -21.78 7.64
C TYR A 35 12.46 -21.87 6.61
N HIS A 36 12.89 -23.10 6.30
CA HIS A 36 13.64 -23.36 5.08
C HIS A 36 12.62 -23.21 3.95
N GLY A 37 12.46 -21.97 3.50
CA GLY A 37 11.62 -21.66 2.35
C GLY A 37 12.00 -22.57 1.17
N PRO A 38 11.04 -22.93 0.31
CA PRO A 38 11.36 -23.69 -0.89
C PRO A 38 12.43 -22.94 -1.70
N ARG A 39 13.30 -23.70 -2.39
CA ARG A 39 14.42 -23.25 -3.26
C ARG A 39 14.05 -22.27 -4.38
N VAL A 40 12.82 -21.75 -4.37
CA VAL A 40 12.26 -20.79 -5.32
C VAL A 40 12.90 -19.41 -5.18
N TRP A 41 13.40 -19.04 -3.98
CA TRP A 41 14.00 -17.73 -3.75
C TRP A 41 15.40 -17.56 -4.35
N ASN A 42 16.16 -18.65 -4.52
CA ASN A 42 17.54 -18.59 -5.05
C ASN A 42 17.61 -18.47 -6.59
N ASP A 43 16.51 -18.71 -7.31
CA ASP A 43 16.46 -18.65 -8.78
C ASP A 43 16.05 -17.27 -9.32
N LEU A 44 15.67 -16.33 -8.44
CA LEU A 44 15.55 -14.92 -8.79
C LEU A 44 16.94 -14.28 -8.75
N ARG A 45 17.77 -14.52 -9.77
CA ARG A 45 18.95 -13.68 -9.99
C ARG A 45 18.48 -12.23 -10.10
N SER A 46 18.84 -11.44 -9.09
CA SER A 46 18.57 -10.00 -8.95
C SER A 46 18.95 -9.19 -10.20
N ASP A 47 20.00 -9.61 -10.89
CA ASP A 47 20.63 -8.89 -11.99
C ASP A 47 19.76 -8.75 -13.26
N LEU A 48 18.66 -9.51 -13.35
CA LEU A 48 17.74 -9.46 -14.50
C LEU A 48 16.61 -8.42 -14.32
N ILE A 49 16.28 -8.09 -13.07
CA ILE A 49 15.17 -7.18 -12.73
C ILE A 49 15.71 -5.85 -12.23
N VAL A 50 16.73 -5.91 -11.40
CA VAL A 50 17.30 -4.78 -10.69
C VAL A 50 18.82 -4.79 -10.85
N ARG A 51 19.37 -3.74 -11.45
CA ARG A 51 20.83 -3.55 -11.54
C ARG A 51 21.21 -2.29 -10.80
N GLU A 52 22.18 -2.39 -9.91
CA GLU A 52 22.77 -1.22 -9.27
C GLU A 52 23.94 -0.75 -10.14
N SER A 53 23.89 0.50 -10.62
CA SER A 53 24.95 1.11 -11.41
C SER A 53 25.10 2.56 -10.98
N ALA A 54 26.29 2.93 -10.48
CA ALA A 54 26.64 4.28 -10.07
C ALA A 54 25.56 4.99 -9.21
N ASN A 55 25.27 4.45 -8.02
CA ASN A 55 24.27 4.93 -7.05
C ASN A 55 22.81 4.97 -7.53
N VAL A 56 22.50 4.51 -8.75
CA VAL A 56 21.14 4.45 -9.30
C VAL A 56 20.71 3.00 -9.49
N ILE A 57 19.48 2.71 -9.10
CA ILE A 57 18.86 1.39 -9.27
C ILE A 57 18.13 1.35 -10.62
N GLU A 58 18.55 0.50 -11.55
CA GLU A 58 17.83 0.26 -12.81
C GLU A 58 16.81 -0.87 -12.65
N ILE A 59 15.56 -0.64 -13.10
CA ILE A 59 14.44 -1.58 -12.95
C ILE A 59 13.79 -1.82 -14.31
N ASP A 60 13.64 -3.08 -14.71
CA ASP A 60 12.86 -3.45 -15.90
C ASP A 60 11.37 -3.62 -15.58
N GLY A 61 10.56 -2.65 -16.03
CA GLY A 61 9.11 -2.63 -15.86
C GLY A 61 8.33 -3.63 -16.70
N SER A 62 9.00 -4.42 -17.56
CA SER A 62 8.39 -5.52 -18.31
C SER A 62 8.28 -6.83 -17.51
N PHE A 63 8.98 -6.92 -16.39
CA PHE A 63 9.03 -8.14 -15.58
C PHE A 63 7.68 -8.48 -14.92
N GLY A 64 7.43 -9.78 -14.68
CA GLY A 64 6.17 -10.27 -14.11
C GLY A 64 4.95 -9.88 -14.96
N GLU A 65 3.93 -9.31 -14.32
CA GLU A 65 2.72 -8.83 -15.00
C GLU A 65 2.94 -7.61 -15.91
N GLY A 66 4.11 -6.94 -15.82
CA GLY A 66 4.36 -5.67 -16.51
C GLY A 66 3.29 -4.62 -16.19
N GLY A 67 2.79 -4.61 -14.95
CA GLY A 67 1.73 -3.73 -14.47
C GLY A 67 2.26 -2.44 -13.84
N GLY A 68 1.33 -1.61 -13.34
CA GLY A 68 1.70 -0.39 -12.59
C GLY A 68 2.22 -0.66 -11.16
N GLN A 69 2.26 -1.91 -10.71
CA GLN A 69 2.67 -2.27 -9.34
C GLN A 69 4.17 -2.06 -9.12
N ILE A 70 5.02 -2.47 -10.07
CA ILE A 70 6.48 -2.27 -9.99
C ILE A 70 6.81 -0.80 -9.77
N LEU A 71 6.16 0.09 -10.53
CA LEU A 71 6.32 1.54 -10.38
C LEU A 71 5.97 2.02 -8.97
N ARG A 72 4.80 1.66 -8.44
CA ARG A 72 4.36 2.14 -7.11
C ARG A 72 5.27 1.65 -5.99
N THR A 73 5.68 0.39 -6.06
CA THR A 73 6.62 -0.19 -5.09
C THR A 73 8.00 0.47 -5.19
N ALA A 74 8.52 0.69 -6.39
CA ALA A 74 9.80 1.37 -6.61
C ALA A 74 9.78 2.81 -6.07
N LEU A 75 8.70 3.57 -6.33
CA LEU A 75 8.52 4.92 -5.78
C LEU A 75 8.54 4.91 -4.25
N ALA A 76 7.73 4.05 -3.62
CA ALA A 76 7.65 3.98 -2.16
C ALA A 76 9.00 3.60 -1.52
N LEU A 77 9.66 2.56 -2.04
CA LEU A 77 10.95 2.12 -1.53
C LEU A 77 12.06 3.15 -1.78
N SER A 78 12.07 3.78 -2.94
CA SER A 78 13.01 4.86 -3.26
C SER A 78 12.88 5.99 -2.25
N CYS A 79 11.66 6.46 -1.97
CA CYS A 79 11.42 7.52 -0.98
C CYS A 79 11.88 7.13 0.43
N ILE A 80 11.67 5.88 0.85
CA ILE A 80 12.04 5.41 2.20
C ILE A 80 13.56 5.20 2.32
N THR A 81 14.20 4.71 1.25
CA THR A 81 15.64 4.36 1.27
C THR A 81 16.53 5.49 0.79
N GLU A 82 15.94 6.60 0.32
CA GLU A 82 16.63 7.73 -0.33
C GLU A 82 17.50 7.31 -1.53
N LYS A 83 17.21 6.17 -2.15
CA LYS A 83 17.95 5.66 -3.31
C LYS A 83 17.27 6.04 -4.61
N PRO A 84 17.96 6.69 -5.56
CA PRO A 84 17.39 7.00 -6.87
C PRO A 84 17.22 5.74 -7.73
N PHE A 85 16.23 5.76 -8.62
CA PHE A 85 16.03 4.67 -9.57
C PHE A 85 15.64 5.16 -10.97
N ARG A 86 15.91 4.30 -11.95
CA ARG A 86 15.45 4.42 -13.33
C ARG A 86 14.60 3.20 -13.66
N LEU A 87 13.36 3.42 -14.09
CA LEU A 87 12.43 2.37 -14.48
C LEU A 87 12.14 2.50 -15.97
N PHE A 88 12.49 1.48 -16.75
CA PHE A 88 12.25 1.43 -18.19
C PHE A 88 11.24 0.32 -18.55
N ASN A 89 10.82 0.24 -19.82
CA ASN A 89 9.79 -0.70 -20.30
C ASN A 89 8.46 -0.64 -19.51
N ILE A 90 8.05 0.55 -19.06
CA ILE A 90 6.86 0.73 -18.25
C ILE A 90 5.63 0.23 -19.00
N ARG A 91 5.00 -0.82 -18.46
CA ARG A 91 3.78 -1.43 -19.01
C ARG A 91 3.92 -1.90 -20.45
N ALA A 92 5.13 -2.33 -20.86
CA ALA A 92 5.41 -2.78 -22.23
C ALA A 92 4.53 -3.96 -22.70
N LYS A 93 4.03 -4.79 -21.76
CA LYS A 93 3.18 -5.97 -22.04
C LYS A 93 1.67 -5.69 -21.97
N ARG A 94 1.24 -4.44 -21.85
CA ARG A 94 -0.19 -4.07 -21.77
C ARG A 94 -0.66 -3.42 -23.08
N ASP A 95 -1.92 -3.59 -23.44
CA ASP A 95 -2.55 -3.03 -24.66
C ASP A 95 -2.29 -1.53 -24.84
N LYS A 96 -2.26 -0.79 -23.73
CA LYS A 96 -1.91 0.63 -23.69
C LYS A 96 -0.62 0.76 -22.90
N PRO A 97 0.57 0.77 -23.52
CA PRO A 97 1.85 0.84 -22.80
C PRO A 97 2.09 2.22 -22.16
N GLY A 98 3.17 2.34 -21.39
CA GLY A 98 3.61 3.58 -20.75
C GLY A 98 2.78 4.03 -19.55
N LEU A 99 3.11 5.20 -19.01
CA LEU A 99 2.39 5.80 -17.89
C LEU A 99 0.95 6.17 -18.28
N ARG A 100 0.04 6.02 -17.32
CA ARG A 100 -1.37 6.45 -17.42
C ARG A 100 -1.57 7.60 -16.44
N PRO A 101 -2.66 8.38 -16.54
CA PRO A 101 -2.91 9.50 -15.62
C PRO A 101 -2.72 9.15 -14.14
N GLN A 102 -3.21 7.98 -13.71
CA GLN A 102 -3.00 7.47 -12.36
C GLN A 102 -1.52 7.22 -12.02
N HIS A 103 -0.75 6.62 -12.93
CA HIS A 103 0.68 6.36 -12.72
C HIS A 103 1.47 7.66 -12.62
N THR A 104 1.18 8.61 -13.51
CA THR A 104 1.76 9.95 -13.46
C THR A 104 1.41 10.62 -12.13
N ARG A 105 0.17 10.47 -11.63
CA ARG A 105 -0.20 10.99 -10.33
C ARG A 105 0.58 10.33 -9.19
N CYS A 106 0.78 9.01 -9.21
CA CYS A 106 1.66 8.31 -8.26
C CYS A 106 3.09 8.90 -8.24
N VAL A 107 3.69 9.14 -9.41
CA VAL A 107 5.03 9.74 -9.52
C VAL A 107 5.05 11.16 -8.95
N THR A 108 4.11 12.02 -9.35
CA THR A 108 4.06 13.40 -8.85
C THR A 108 3.74 13.48 -7.36
N ALA A 109 2.93 12.56 -6.82
CA ALA A 109 2.62 12.49 -5.41
C ALA A 109 3.85 12.07 -4.59
N ALA A 110 4.54 11.02 -5.03
CA ALA A 110 5.81 10.61 -4.44
C ALA A 110 6.86 11.73 -4.50
N ALA A 111 6.95 12.45 -5.63
CA ALA A 111 7.86 13.58 -5.77
C ALA A 111 7.53 14.73 -4.82
N ALA A 112 6.24 15.06 -4.65
CA ALA A 112 5.81 16.13 -3.74
C ALA A 112 6.18 15.85 -2.28
N ILE A 113 6.01 14.60 -1.82
CA ILE A 113 6.28 14.25 -0.42
C ILE A 113 7.77 14.08 -0.09
N SER A 114 8.63 13.99 -1.11
CA SER A 114 10.07 13.73 -0.96
C SER A 114 10.95 14.80 -1.61
N ASP A 115 10.37 15.89 -2.11
CA ASP A 115 11.08 16.93 -2.88
C ASP A 115 11.93 16.33 -4.04
N ALA A 116 11.39 15.30 -4.71
CA ALA A 116 12.15 14.51 -5.67
C ALA A 116 12.37 15.24 -7.00
N LYS A 117 13.54 15.00 -7.61
CA LYS A 117 13.78 15.29 -9.02
C LYS A 117 13.24 14.15 -9.86
N THR A 118 12.51 14.47 -10.93
CA THR A 118 11.91 13.48 -11.82
C THR A 118 12.15 13.81 -13.28
N ARG A 119 12.34 12.76 -14.10
CA ARG A 119 12.39 12.83 -15.56
C ARG A 119 11.47 11.78 -16.16
N GLY A 120 10.78 12.10 -17.25
CA GLY A 120 9.87 11.16 -17.93
C GLY A 120 8.51 10.97 -17.25
N ALA A 121 8.16 11.78 -16.24
CA ALA A 121 6.90 11.68 -15.50
C ALA A 121 5.69 12.25 -16.26
N SER A 122 5.47 11.82 -17.51
CA SER A 122 4.38 12.26 -18.38
C SER A 122 3.56 11.07 -18.88
N VAL A 123 2.27 11.29 -19.18
CA VAL A 123 1.38 10.24 -19.70
C VAL A 123 1.96 9.70 -21.01
N GLY A 124 1.98 8.37 -21.15
CA GLY A 124 2.55 7.68 -22.30
C GLY A 124 4.03 7.36 -22.19
N SER A 125 4.77 7.95 -21.23
CA SER A 125 6.20 7.65 -21.08
C SER A 125 6.44 6.17 -20.77
N SER A 126 7.40 5.57 -21.47
CA SER A 126 7.86 4.19 -21.25
C SER A 126 9.00 4.10 -20.23
N GLU A 127 9.52 5.24 -19.78
CA GLU A 127 10.67 5.34 -18.89
C GLU A 127 10.53 6.51 -17.90
N ILE A 128 11.01 6.31 -16.68
CA ILE A 128 11.19 7.38 -15.70
C ILE A 128 12.54 7.29 -15.00
N GLU A 129 13.04 8.44 -14.58
CA GLU A 129 14.08 8.56 -13.55
C GLU A 129 13.48 9.30 -12.36
N PHE A 130 13.76 8.82 -11.16
CA PHE A 130 13.25 9.36 -9.91
C PHE A 130 14.37 9.40 -8.88
N ALA A 131 14.68 10.60 -8.38
CA ALA A 131 15.68 10.83 -7.35
C ALA A 131 15.03 11.54 -6.15
N PRO A 132 14.71 10.81 -5.07
CA PRO A 132 14.08 11.38 -3.89
C PRO A 132 15.04 12.30 -3.14
N GLY A 133 14.49 13.28 -2.44
CA GLY A 133 15.13 13.96 -1.32
C GLY A 133 14.50 13.50 0.01
N ALA A 134 14.70 14.30 1.06
CA ALA A 134 14.15 14.02 2.38
C ALA A 134 12.61 14.06 2.39
N LEU A 135 12.01 13.11 3.09
CA LEU A 135 10.57 13.04 3.29
C LEU A 135 10.04 14.24 4.08
N ARG A 136 8.88 14.75 3.67
CA ARG A 136 8.21 15.89 4.28
C ARG A 136 6.81 15.48 4.75
N PRO A 137 6.55 15.41 6.07
CA PRO A 137 5.18 15.29 6.56
C PRO A 137 4.41 16.58 6.27
N GLY A 138 3.09 16.47 6.12
CA GLY A 138 2.24 17.65 5.88
C GLY A 138 0.90 17.35 5.24
N ASP A 139 0.24 18.40 4.78
CA ASP A 139 -1.06 18.32 4.13
C ASP A 139 -0.93 18.30 2.60
N TYR A 140 -1.44 17.23 1.99
CA TYR A 140 -1.34 16.98 0.56
C TYR A 140 -2.71 16.84 -0.07
N ARG A 141 -2.88 17.42 -1.26
CA ARG A 141 -4.07 17.24 -2.10
C ARG A 141 -3.66 16.78 -3.50
N PHE A 142 -4.13 15.61 -3.89
CA PHE A 142 -3.80 14.97 -5.16
C PHE A 142 -5.07 14.74 -6.00
N ASP A 143 -5.22 15.49 -7.09
CA ASP A 143 -6.31 15.29 -8.05
C ASP A 143 -5.84 14.45 -9.25
N ILE A 144 -6.39 13.26 -9.43
CA ILE A 144 -6.04 12.38 -10.57
C ILE A 144 -6.59 12.93 -11.90
N GLY A 145 -7.60 13.81 -11.87
CA GLY A 145 -8.25 14.41 -13.05
C GLY A 145 -9.07 13.43 -13.90
N THR A 146 -9.14 12.17 -13.49
CA THR A 146 -9.85 11.08 -14.17
C THR A 146 -10.41 10.11 -13.14
N ALA A 147 -11.11 9.05 -13.58
CA ALA A 147 -11.51 7.94 -12.72
C ALA A 147 -10.36 7.00 -12.29
N GLY A 148 -9.09 7.42 -12.37
CA GLY A 148 -7.97 6.62 -11.84
C GLY A 148 -8.13 6.37 -10.33
N SER A 149 -7.75 5.18 -9.85
CA SER A 149 -8.01 4.77 -8.46
C SER A 149 -7.22 5.61 -7.46
N THR A 150 -7.96 6.23 -6.52
CA THR A 150 -7.41 6.95 -5.37
C THR A 150 -6.65 6.02 -4.44
N CYS A 151 -7.15 4.80 -4.25
CA CYS A 151 -6.55 3.76 -3.42
C CYS A 151 -5.10 3.44 -3.81
N LEU A 152 -4.81 3.33 -5.12
CA LEU A 152 -3.44 3.03 -5.57
C LEU A 152 -2.49 4.22 -5.40
N VAL A 153 -2.98 5.46 -5.49
CA VAL A 153 -2.18 6.65 -5.16
C VAL A 153 -1.88 6.66 -3.66
N LEU A 154 -2.88 6.41 -2.82
CA LEU A 154 -2.69 6.31 -1.37
C LEU A 154 -1.66 5.24 -1.00
N GLN A 155 -1.76 4.03 -1.56
CA GLN A 155 -0.79 2.96 -1.31
C GLN A 155 0.64 3.31 -1.74
N THR A 156 0.82 4.26 -2.68
CA THR A 156 2.15 4.72 -3.10
C THR A 156 2.80 5.62 -2.06
N VAL A 157 2.01 6.50 -1.43
CA VAL A 157 2.52 7.52 -0.50
C VAL A 157 2.39 7.11 0.98
N PHE A 158 1.60 6.08 1.28
CA PHE A 158 1.31 5.67 2.65
C PHE A 158 2.57 5.32 3.44
N TYR A 159 3.37 4.36 2.99
CA TYR A 159 4.59 3.96 3.72
C TYR A 159 5.59 5.10 3.82
N PRO A 160 5.95 5.82 2.73
CA PRO A 160 6.81 7.00 2.85
C PRO A 160 6.35 8.00 3.92
N LEU A 161 5.07 8.37 3.95
CA LEU A 161 4.55 9.32 4.94
C LEU A 161 4.51 8.74 6.36
N ALA A 162 4.26 7.44 6.50
CA ALA A 162 4.33 6.78 7.80
C ALA A 162 5.76 6.78 8.38
N PHE A 163 6.79 6.83 7.54
CA PHE A 163 8.21 6.93 7.97
C PHE A 163 8.75 8.37 7.98
N ALA A 164 7.95 9.39 7.64
CA ALA A 164 8.40 10.78 7.52
C ALA A 164 8.62 11.52 8.86
N GLY A 165 8.46 10.84 10.01
CA GLY A 165 8.70 11.40 11.34
C GLY A 165 7.66 12.41 11.85
N GLY A 166 6.63 12.74 11.05
CA GLY A 166 5.53 13.63 11.43
C GLY A 166 4.19 13.18 10.85
N GLU A 167 3.11 13.75 11.38
CA GLU A 167 1.75 13.45 10.90
C GLU A 167 1.49 14.07 9.52
N SER A 168 0.73 13.38 8.69
CA SER A 168 0.34 13.84 7.35
C SER A 168 -1.14 13.62 7.08
N SER A 169 -1.77 14.59 6.40
CA SER A 169 -3.12 14.45 5.86
C SER A 169 -3.07 14.39 4.34
N VAL A 170 -3.67 13.37 3.73
CA VAL A 170 -3.67 13.19 2.28
C VAL A 170 -5.10 13.15 1.77
N THR A 171 -5.47 14.11 0.94
CA THR A 171 -6.75 14.11 0.21
C THR A 171 -6.51 13.71 -1.24
N ILE A 172 -7.26 12.72 -1.75
CA ILE A 172 -7.09 12.21 -3.11
C ILE A 172 -8.43 12.19 -3.84
N ILE A 173 -8.46 12.78 -5.04
CA ILE A 173 -9.65 12.87 -5.90
C ILE A 173 -9.48 11.95 -7.12
N GLY A 174 -10.51 11.16 -7.43
CA GLY A 174 -10.51 10.25 -8.58
C GLY A 174 -11.56 9.15 -8.47
N GLY A 175 -11.21 7.93 -8.88
CA GLY A 175 -12.04 6.74 -8.72
C GLY A 175 -11.84 6.10 -7.35
N THR A 176 -12.93 5.81 -6.64
CA THR A 176 -12.92 5.06 -5.37
C THR A 176 -13.37 3.60 -5.55
N HIS A 177 -14.09 3.32 -6.64
CA HIS A 177 -14.66 2.02 -6.97
C HIS A 177 -14.31 1.68 -8.42
N ASN A 178 -13.19 0.98 -8.59
CA ASN A 178 -12.62 0.64 -9.90
C ASN A 178 -12.56 -0.88 -10.07
N PRO A 179 -12.79 -1.42 -11.29
CA PRO A 179 -12.83 -2.87 -11.52
C PRO A 179 -11.47 -3.58 -11.36
N PHE A 180 -10.35 -2.89 -11.61
CA PHE A 180 -9.00 -3.46 -11.58
C PHE A 180 -8.11 -2.81 -10.51
N ALA A 181 -8.72 -2.30 -9.44
CA ALA A 181 -8.02 -1.76 -8.29
C ALA A 181 -8.86 -2.04 -7.04
N PRO A 182 -8.26 -2.10 -5.84
CA PRO A 182 -9.04 -2.22 -4.62
C PRO A 182 -9.99 -1.04 -4.48
N CYS A 183 -11.25 -1.32 -4.14
CA CYS A 183 -12.20 -0.27 -3.80
C CYS A 183 -11.88 0.33 -2.43
N TYR A 184 -12.46 1.49 -2.15
CA TYR A 184 -12.28 2.17 -0.85
C TYR A 184 -12.61 1.25 0.34
N HIS A 185 -13.73 0.52 0.30
CA HIS A 185 -14.17 -0.34 1.40
C HIS A 185 -13.17 -1.47 1.69
N TYR A 186 -12.49 -2.01 0.67
CA TYR A 186 -11.40 -2.96 0.91
C TYR A 186 -10.23 -2.29 1.64
N LEU A 187 -9.88 -1.06 1.26
CA LEU A 187 -8.83 -0.29 1.93
C LEU A 187 -9.17 -0.03 3.41
N GLU A 188 -10.40 0.38 3.70
CA GLU A 188 -10.85 0.71 5.06
C GLU A 188 -10.99 -0.53 5.94
N GLN A 189 -11.71 -1.55 5.45
CA GLN A 189 -12.19 -2.67 6.25
C GLN A 189 -11.21 -3.84 6.29
N GLN A 190 -10.27 -3.92 5.36
CA GLN A 190 -9.29 -5.01 5.30
C GLN A 190 -7.87 -4.46 5.41
N TRP A 191 -7.39 -3.77 4.38
CA TRP A 191 -5.99 -3.35 4.33
C TRP A 191 -5.61 -2.44 5.51
N GLY A 192 -6.42 -1.42 5.80
CA GLY A 192 -6.22 -0.50 6.92
C GLY A 192 -6.30 -1.20 8.29
N VAL A 193 -7.16 -2.22 8.43
CA VAL A 193 -7.19 -3.05 9.65
C VAL A 193 -5.87 -3.80 9.83
N PHE A 194 -5.33 -4.37 8.75
CA PHE A 194 -4.01 -5.04 8.81
C PHE A 194 -2.87 -4.06 9.06
N MET A 195 -2.89 -2.87 8.44
CA MET A 195 -1.87 -1.85 8.71
C MET A 195 -1.86 -1.44 10.18
N ARG A 196 -3.02 -1.24 10.80
CA ARG A 196 -3.14 -0.97 12.24
C ARG A 196 -2.61 -2.11 13.11
N ARG A 197 -2.86 -3.37 12.72
CA ARG A 197 -2.29 -4.54 13.42
C ARG A 197 -0.77 -4.65 13.30
N LEU A 198 -0.20 -4.12 12.23
CA LEU A 198 1.26 -4.04 12.02
C LEU A 198 1.89 -2.84 12.74
N GLY A 199 1.12 -2.05 13.49
CA GLY A 199 1.62 -0.89 14.24
C GLY A 199 1.60 0.43 13.48
N PHE A 200 0.99 0.49 12.29
CA PHE A 200 0.79 1.75 11.58
C PHE A 200 -0.49 2.45 12.03
N GLU A 201 -0.44 3.76 12.22
CA GLU A 201 -1.62 4.56 12.53
C GLU A 201 -2.20 5.23 11.29
N LEU A 202 -3.36 4.72 10.88
CA LEU A 202 -4.07 5.14 9.67
C LEU A 202 -5.57 5.31 9.94
N GLU A 203 -6.06 6.52 9.71
CA GLU A 203 -7.49 6.86 9.65
C GLU A 203 -7.89 7.12 8.19
N LEU A 204 -8.99 6.52 7.74
CA LEU A 204 -9.49 6.63 6.37
C LEU A 204 -10.94 7.11 6.38
N HIS A 205 -11.24 8.05 5.49
CA HIS A 205 -12.58 8.56 5.25
C HIS A 205 -12.84 8.69 3.74
N MET A 206 -14.04 8.35 3.30
CA MET A 206 -14.52 8.63 1.94
C MET A 206 -15.58 9.72 2.01
N GLU A 207 -15.22 10.91 1.55
CA GLU A 207 -16.12 12.06 1.49
C GLU A 207 -17.15 11.90 0.39
N ARG A 208 -16.72 11.33 -0.74
CA ARG A 208 -17.57 11.13 -1.92
C ARG A 208 -17.16 9.89 -2.66
N ALA A 209 -18.15 9.05 -2.98
CA ALA A 209 -17.92 7.92 -3.88
C ALA A 209 -17.73 8.41 -5.32
N GLY A 210 -16.74 7.83 -6.00
CA GLY A 210 -16.45 8.04 -7.42
C GLY A 210 -16.36 6.71 -8.14
N PHE A 211 -17.18 6.54 -9.17
CA PHE A 211 -17.28 5.31 -9.95
C PHE A 211 -16.73 5.53 -11.35
N PHE A 212 -16.14 4.49 -11.93
CA PHE A 212 -15.78 4.49 -13.34
C PHE A 212 -17.04 4.65 -14.22
N PRO A 213 -17.00 5.40 -15.35
CA PRO A 213 -15.85 6.03 -15.98
C PRO A 213 -15.56 7.48 -15.55
N LEU A 214 -16.47 8.14 -14.82
CA LEU A 214 -16.36 9.57 -14.53
C LEU A 214 -15.40 9.87 -13.37
N GLY A 215 -15.37 9.02 -12.33
CA GLY A 215 -14.56 9.26 -11.14
C GLY A 215 -15.21 10.29 -10.23
N GLY A 216 -14.46 11.34 -9.87
CA GLY A 216 -14.96 12.44 -9.03
C GLY A 216 -15.14 12.11 -7.55
N GLY A 217 -14.78 10.91 -7.11
CA GLY A 217 -14.77 10.55 -5.70
C GLY A 217 -13.62 11.23 -4.96
N GLU A 218 -13.74 11.33 -3.64
CA GLU A 218 -12.74 11.95 -2.78
C GLU A 218 -12.56 11.08 -1.53
N ILE A 219 -11.30 10.75 -1.23
CA ILE A 219 -10.90 10.09 0.01
C ILE A 219 -9.93 10.98 0.79
N ARG A 220 -9.96 10.87 2.11
CA ARG A 220 -9.00 11.47 3.03
C ARG A 220 -8.33 10.37 3.84
N ALA A 221 -7.03 10.51 4.03
CA ALA A 221 -6.24 9.66 4.91
C ALA A 221 -5.47 10.55 5.89
N ARG A 222 -5.53 10.22 7.18
CA ARG A 222 -4.62 10.77 8.20
C ARG A 222 -3.63 9.67 8.57
N ILE A 223 -2.34 9.98 8.42
CA ILE A 223 -1.23 9.05 8.61
C ILE A 223 -0.34 9.62 9.70
N ARG A 224 -0.23 8.91 10.83
CA ARG A 224 0.70 9.28 11.91
C ARG A 224 2.03 8.54 11.72
N PRO A 225 3.15 9.13 12.16
CA PRO A 225 4.45 8.52 12.00
C PRO A 225 4.53 7.25 12.83
N VAL A 226 5.22 6.24 12.32
CA VAL A 226 5.54 5.05 13.11
C VAL A 226 6.47 5.45 14.26
N GLY A 227 6.21 4.91 15.45
CA GLY A 227 7.06 5.16 16.61
C GLY A 227 8.49 4.62 16.40
N PRO A 228 9.48 5.13 17.16
CA PRO A 228 10.89 4.73 17.01
C PRO A 228 11.18 3.23 17.19
N ALA A 229 10.24 2.45 17.74
CA ALA A 229 10.37 1.00 17.93
C ALA A 229 9.92 0.15 16.70
N ALA A 230 9.40 0.78 15.65
CA ALA A 230 8.79 0.08 14.49
C ALA A 230 9.64 0.11 13.21
N VAL A 231 10.83 0.72 13.24
CA VAL A 231 11.81 0.63 12.17
C VAL A 231 12.77 -0.53 12.51
N PRO A 232 12.77 -1.64 11.74
CA PRO A 232 13.67 -2.77 11.99
C PRO A 232 15.15 -2.43 11.72
#